data_AF-A0A0M1N0F6-F1
#
_entry.id   AF-A0A0M1N0F6-F1
#
_cell.length_a   1.000
_cell.length_b   1.000
_cell.length_c   1.000
_cell.angle_alpha   90.00
_cell.angle_beta   90.00
_cell.angle_gamma   90.00
#
_symmetry.space_group_name_H-M   'P 1'
#
loop_
_entity.id
_entity.type
_entity.pdbx_description
1 polymer ?
#
loop_
_entity_poly.entity_id
_entity_poly.type
_entity_poly.pdbx_seq_one_letter_code
_entity_poly.pdbx_strand_id
1 'polypeptide(L)'
;MDQELQNNFILATAQAELAWRKARQQNDYKMFKPYFQKVLDYVKKIAHLRSKALNVLLCDALVVRYEPGNTVENIKQMFAVLKEELLPLIKKVMKKQAKSGTPLQLSMPIEKQKELNNKMIEKAGFNVDKGRLDESTHPFCGGTADDVRLTTRYDHNNFLDSLWALCMK
;
A
#
# COMPACT_ATOMS: atom_id res chain seq x y z
N MET A 1 15.51 14.76 16.00
CA MET A 1 16.02 13.37 16.01
C MET A 1 17.48 13.46 15.62
N ASP A 2 18.34 12.72 16.29
CA ASP A 2 19.78 12.72 15.98
C ASP A 2 20.03 12.27 14.52
N GLN A 3 20.91 13.00 13.82
CA GLN A 3 21.20 12.79 12.40
C GLN A 3 21.89 11.44 12.18
N GLU A 4 22.73 11.01 13.12
CA GLU A 4 23.42 9.72 13.05
C GLU A 4 22.41 8.56 13.16
N LEU A 5 21.48 8.64 14.13
CA LEU A 5 20.39 7.67 14.25
C LEU A 5 19.56 7.57 12.96
N GLN A 6 19.23 8.71 12.35
CA GLN A 6 18.47 8.73 11.10
C GLN A 6 19.22 8.07 9.95
N ASN A 7 20.50 8.39 9.78
CA ASN A 7 21.35 7.79 8.75
C ASN A 7 21.49 6.27 8.94
N ASN A 8 21.73 5.84 10.18
CA ASN A 8 21.84 4.42 10.53
C ASN A 8 20.54 3.64 10.25
N PHE A 9 19.38 4.25 10.54
CA PHE A 9 18.09 3.67 10.21
C PHE A 9 17.90 3.53 8.70
N ILE A 10 18.20 4.56 7.91
CA ILE A 10 18.10 4.54 6.45
C ILE A 10 18.98 3.42 5.86
N LEU A 11 20.23 3.31 6.31
CA LEU A 11 21.15 2.26 5.86
C LEU A 11 20.63 0.86 6.21
N ALA A 12 20.12 0.67 7.43
CA ALA A 12 19.55 -0.61 7.86
C ALA A 12 18.32 -0.99 7.02
N THR A 13 17.44 -0.05 6.72
CA THR A 13 16.26 -0.29 5.87
C THR A 13 16.64 -0.64 4.44
N ALA A 14 17.59 0.07 3.84
CA ALA A 14 18.07 -0.24 2.49
C ALA A 14 18.72 -1.63 2.40
N GLN A 15 19.55 -2.00 3.38
CA GLN A 15 20.13 -3.34 3.47
C GLN A 15 19.05 -4.42 3.65
N ALA A 16 18.05 -4.16 4.51
CA ALA A 16 16.95 -5.08 4.73
C ALA A 16 16.09 -5.25 3.47
N GLU A 17 15.82 -4.19 2.72
CA GLU A 17 15.07 -4.27 1.47
C GLU A 17 15.79 -5.14 0.43
N LEU A 18 17.09 -4.96 0.25
CA LEU A 18 17.91 -5.77 -0.66
C LEU A 18 17.89 -7.25 -0.24
N ALA A 19 18.09 -7.54 1.05
CA ALA A 19 18.03 -8.90 1.58
C ALA A 19 16.64 -9.53 1.43
N TRP A 20 15.57 -8.76 1.69
CA TRP A 20 14.19 -9.20 1.58
C TRP A 20 13.83 -9.66 0.16
N ARG A 21 14.29 -8.93 -0.87
CA ARG A 21 14.03 -9.29 -2.28
C ARG A 21 14.50 -10.73 -2.58
N LYS A 22 15.70 -11.09 -2.12
CA LYS A 22 16.26 -12.44 -2.26
C LYS A 22 15.56 -13.45 -1.35
N ALA A 23 15.42 -13.13 -0.08
CA ALA A 23 14.82 -14.02 0.91
C ALA A 23 13.36 -14.39 0.56
N ARG A 24 12.56 -13.43 0.05
CA ARG A 24 11.19 -13.68 -0.40
C ARG A 24 11.13 -14.66 -1.56
N GLN A 25 12.02 -14.52 -2.55
CA GLN A 25 12.08 -15.45 -3.69
C GLN A 25 12.45 -16.87 -3.26
N GLN A 26 13.29 -16.99 -2.22
CA GLN A 26 13.78 -18.27 -1.69
C GLN A 26 12.92 -18.82 -0.55
N ASN A 27 11.87 -18.11 -0.13
CA ASN A 27 11.08 -18.40 1.07
C ASN A 27 11.96 -18.58 2.34
N ASP A 28 13.05 -17.81 2.46
CA ASP A 28 14.05 -17.97 3.52
C ASP A 28 13.96 -16.86 4.58
N TYR A 29 13.08 -17.05 5.56
CA TYR A 29 12.96 -16.13 6.69
C TYR A 29 14.23 -16.10 7.57
N LYS A 30 14.99 -17.20 7.67
CA LYS A 30 16.18 -17.25 8.52
C LYS A 30 17.25 -16.30 8.01
N MET A 31 17.44 -16.22 6.68
CA MET A 31 18.29 -15.22 6.05
C MET A 31 17.84 -13.79 6.36
N PHE A 32 16.53 -13.52 6.29
CA PHE A 32 16.00 -12.17 6.46
C PHE A 32 15.97 -11.67 7.91
N LYS A 33 15.74 -12.59 8.86
CA LYS A 33 15.58 -12.30 10.29
C LYS A 33 16.60 -11.30 10.88
N PRO A 34 17.92 -11.42 10.68
CA PRO A 34 18.88 -10.46 11.24
C PRO A 34 18.70 -9.04 10.71
N TYR A 35 18.39 -8.88 9.42
CA TYR A 35 18.13 -7.57 8.81
C TYR A 35 16.83 -6.95 9.33
N PHE A 36 15.78 -7.76 9.42
CA PHE A 36 14.51 -7.35 10.01
C PHE A 36 14.68 -6.89 11.46
N GLN A 37 15.41 -7.67 12.27
CA GLN A 37 15.64 -7.34 13.67
C GLN A 37 16.37 -6.00 13.82
N LYS A 38 17.40 -5.74 13.00
CA LYS A 38 18.12 -4.46 13.01
C LYS A 38 17.20 -3.27 12.72
N VAL A 39 16.32 -3.39 11.72
CA VAL A 39 15.32 -2.35 11.41
C VAL A 39 14.35 -2.17 12.58
N LEU A 40 13.84 -3.26 13.15
CA LEU A 40 12.91 -3.23 14.28
C LEU A 40 13.52 -2.54 15.51
N ASP A 41 14.79 -2.80 15.81
CA ASP A 41 15.50 -2.19 16.94
C ASP A 41 15.62 -0.67 16.75
N TYR A 42 15.91 -0.19 15.54
CA TYR A 42 15.89 1.24 15.24
C TYR A 42 14.49 1.83 15.31
N VAL A 43 13.46 1.15 14.77
CA VAL A 43 12.06 1.60 14.88
C VAL A 43 11.66 1.77 16.34
N LYS A 44 12.00 0.82 17.22
CA LYS A 44 11.73 0.91 18.67
C LYS A 44 12.46 2.10 19.32
N LYS A 45 13.73 2.32 19.00
CA LYS A 45 14.49 3.50 19.49
C LYS A 45 13.82 4.81 19.06
N ILE A 46 13.45 4.92 17.78
CA ILE A 46 12.76 6.10 17.24
C ILE A 46 11.39 6.29 17.92
N ALA A 47 10.65 5.20 18.13
CA ALA A 47 9.35 5.23 18.79
C ALA A 47 9.46 5.76 20.22
N HIS A 48 10.44 5.29 21.01
CA HIS A 48 10.70 5.80 22.36
C HIS A 48 11.02 7.31 22.37
N LEU A 49 11.89 7.76 21.48
CA LEU A 49 12.25 9.18 21.40
C LEU A 49 11.04 10.05 21.05
N ARG A 50 10.22 9.61 20.09
CA ARG A 50 9.00 10.33 19.68
C ARG A 50 7.94 10.32 20.76
N SER A 51 7.70 9.17 21.38
CA SER A 51 6.74 9.01 22.48
C SER A 51 7.06 9.96 23.62
N LYS A 52 8.34 10.07 24.01
CA LYS A 52 8.80 11.03 25.01
C LYS A 52 8.57 12.48 24.58
N ALA A 53 8.89 12.82 23.33
CA ALA A 53 8.77 14.19 22.82
C ALA A 53 7.31 14.65 22.65
N LEU A 54 6.42 13.73 22.27
CA LEU A 54 5.01 14.02 22.01
C LEU A 54 4.10 13.74 23.22
N ASN A 55 4.65 13.13 24.28
CA ASN A 55 3.91 12.69 25.47
C ASN A 55 2.72 11.75 25.13
N VAL A 56 2.96 10.76 24.28
CA VAL A 56 1.97 9.75 23.85
C VAL A 56 2.54 8.34 23.99
N LEU A 57 1.71 7.30 23.84
CA LEU A 57 2.18 5.90 23.88
C LEU A 57 3.13 5.59 22.73
N LEU A 58 3.95 4.55 22.92
CA LEU A 58 5.04 4.18 22.00
C LEU A 58 4.57 3.94 20.56
N CYS A 59 3.49 3.17 20.40
CA CYS A 59 2.95 2.88 19.07
C CYS A 59 2.20 4.07 18.48
N ASP A 60 1.51 4.87 19.29
CA ASP A 60 0.84 6.11 18.85
C ASP A 60 1.87 7.09 18.25
N ALA A 61 3.06 7.17 18.83
CA ALA A 61 4.16 7.99 18.34
C ALA A 61 4.68 7.55 16.94
N LEU A 62 4.37 6.33 16.51
CA LEU A 62 4.63 5.85 15.16
C LEU A 62 3.44 6.10 14.23
N VAL A 63 2.20 5.94 14.72
CA VAL A 63 0.96 6.16 13.97
C VAL A 63 0.82 7.62 13.53
N VAL A 64 1.06 8.57 14.43
CA VAL A 64 0.84 10.01 14.20
C VAL A 64 1.53 10.58 12.95
N ARG A 65 2.61 9.94 12.50
CA ARG A 65 3.33 10.33 11.28
C ARG A 65 2.48 10.11 10.02
N TYR A 66 1.65 9.08 10.03
CA TYR A 66 0.87 8.65 8.86
C TYR A 66 -0.60 9.07 9.01
N GLU A 67 -1.13 9.06 10.24
CA GLU A 67 -2.49 9.48 10.56
C GLU A 67 -2.49 10.43 11.76
N PRO A 68 -2.25 11.73 11.55
CA PRO A 68 -2.30 12.72 12.62
C PRO A 68 -3.67 12.73 13.32
N GLY A 69 -3.66 12.74 14.65
CA GLY A 69 -4.88 12.76 15.48
C GLY A 69 -5.49 11.38 15.73
N ASN A 70 -4.97 10.31 15.12
CA ASN A 70 -5.43 8.95 15.40
C ASN A 70 -4.59 8.26 16.50
N THR A 71 -5.15 7.21 17.12
CA THR A 71 -4.48 6.40 18.15
C THR A 71 -4.61 4.91 17.85
N VAL A 72 -3.71 4.11 18.41
CA VAL A 72 -3.79 2.65 18.34
C VAL A 72 -5.11 2.13 18.92
N GLU A 73 -5.67 2.80 19.92
CA GLU A 73 -6.96 2.41 20.51
C GLU A 73 -8.11 2.61 19.52
N ASN A 74 -8.19 3.78 18.87
CA ASN A 74 -9.18 4.03 17.82
C ASN A 74 -9.04 3.02 16.66
N ILE A 75 -7.80 2.75 16.24
CA ILE A 75 -7.51 1.75 15.20
C ILE A 75 -8.00 0.35 15.65
N LYS A 76 -7.75 -0.06 16.89
CA LYS A 76 -8.23 -1.34 17.43
C LYS A 76 -9.75 -1.44 17.43
N GLN A 77 -10.46 -0.38 17.84
CA GLN A 77 -11.92 -0.35 17.87
C GLN A 77 -12.50 -0.50 16.45
N MET A 78 -11.95 0.23 15.48
CA MET A 78 -12.32 0.08 14.07
C MET A 78 -12.09 -1.36 13.58
N PHE A 79 -10.93 -1.96 13.86
CA PHE A 79 -10.64 -3.34 13.47
C PHE A 79 -11.55 -4.37 14.17
N ALA A 80 -12.00 -4.10 15.40
CA ALA A 80 -12.94 -4.98 16.09
C ALA A 80 -14.27 -5.08 15.33
N VAL A 81 -14.84 -3.93 14.94
CA VAL A 81 -16.07 -3.87 14.13
C VAL A 81 -15.87 -4.57 12.79
N LEU A 82 -14.77 -4.27 12.08
CA LEU A 82 -14.48 -4.91 10.79
C LEU A 82 -14.33 -6.43 10.93
N LYS A 83 -13.69 -6.93 12.00
CA LYS A 83 -13.51 -8.35 12.24
C LYS A 83 -14.84 -9.05 12.53
N GLU A 84 -15.71 -8.42 13.32
CA GLU A 84 -17.03 -8.94 13.65
C GLU A 84 -17.93 -9.04 12.42
N GLU A 85 -17.95 -8.01 11.57
CA GLU A 85 -18.85 -7.93 10.41
C GLU A 85 -18.31 -8.62 9.15
N LEU A 86 -17.02 -8.46 8.83
CA LEU A 86 -16.46 -8.98 7.57
C LEU A 86 -16.29 -10.49 7.60
N LEU A 87 -15.96 -11.10 8.74
CA LEU A 87 -15.74 -12.56 8.79
C LEU A 87 -17.01 -13.37 8.46
N PRO A 88 -18.20 -13.07 9.04
CA PRO A 88 -19.45 -13.69 8.62
C PRO A 88 -19.83 -13.36 7.18
N LEU A 89 -19.62 -12.11 6.74
CA LEU A 89 -19.94 -11.67 5.38
C LEU A 89 -19.12 -12.45 4.34
N ILE A 90 -17.81 -12.57 4.53
CA ILE A 90 -16.92 -13.34 3.66
C ILE A 90 -17.41 -14.79 3.56
N LYS A 91 -17.71 -15.44 4.70
CA LYS A 91 -18.24 -16.82 4.69
C LYS A 91 -19.55 -16.94 3.91
N LYS A 92 -20.47 -15.99 4.09
CA LYS A 92 -21.76 -15.95 3.39
C LYS A 92 -21.57 -15.78 1.88
N VAL A 93 -20.70 -14.86 1.47
CA VAL A 93 -20.40 -14.58 0.06
C VAL A 93 -19.71 -15.78 -0.58
N MET A 94 -18.70 -16.36 0.07
CA MET A 94 -18.01 -17.56 -0.43
C MET A 94 -18.97 -18.74 -0.61
N LYS A 95 -19.87 -19.00 0.37
CA LYS A 95 -20.87 -20.07 0.26
C LYS A 95 -21.84 -19.85 -0.91
N LYS A 96 -22.20 -18.60 -1.20
CA LYS A 96 -23.04 -18.23 -2.35
C LYS A 96 -22.29 -18.39 -3.67
N GLN A 97 -21.06 -17.91 -3.74
CA GLN A 97 -20.23 -17.98 -4.94
C GLN A 97 -19.80 -19.41 -5.29
N ALA A 98 -19.60 -20.29 -4.29
CA ALA A 98 -19.34 -21.71 -4.53
C ALA A 98 -20.48 -22.42 -5.28
N LYS A 99 -21.69 -21.84 -5.26
CA LYS A 99 -22.85 -22.31 -6.03
C LYS A 99 -23.04 -21.57 -7.36
N SER A 100 -22.24 -20.53 -7.59
CA SER A 100 -22.26 -19.73 -8.80
C SER A 100 -21.21 -20.28 -9.78
N GLY A 101 -21.42 -20.11 -11.08
CA GLY A 101 -20.45 -20.53 -12.09
C GLY A 101 -19.14 -19.74 -12.03
N THR A 102 -18.16 -20.14 -12.83
CA THR A 102 -16.88 -19.43 -12.96
C THR A 102 -17.11 -17.96 -13.33
N PRO A 103 -16.46 -17.00 -12.65
CA PRO A 103 -16.52 -15.59 -13.04
C PRO A 103 -16.16 -15.42 -14.51
N LEU A 104 -16.83 -14.47 -15.17
CA LEU A 104 -16.54 -14.14 -16.56
C LEU A 104 -15.09 -13.64 -16.67
N GLN A 105 -14.25 -14.37 -17.40
CA GLN A 105 -12.92 -13.90 -17.77
C GLN A 105 -13.08 -13.03 -19.01
N LEU A 106 -12.81 -11.73 -18.84
CA LEU A 106 -12.87 -10.76 -19.92
C LEU A 106 -11.44 -10.37 -20.30
N SER A 107 -11.05 -10.73 -21.52
CA SER A 107 -9.86 -10.17 -22.14
C SER A 107 -10.20 -8.87 -22.85
N MET A 108 -9.25 -7.93 -22.86
CA MET A 108 -9.39 -6.68 -23.58
C MET A 108 -8.04 -6.28 -24.17
N PRO A 109 -7.97 -5.89 -25.45
CA PRO A 109 -6.75 -5.35 -26.04
C PRO A 109 -6.25 -4.14 -25.23
N ILE A 110 -4.93 -4.07 -24.99
CA ILE A 110 -4.31 -3.02 -24.15
C ILE A 110 -4.68 -1.61 -24.64
N GLU A 111 -4.75 -1.40 -25.95
CA GLU A 111 -5.13 -0.09 -26.51
C GLU A 111 -6.57 0.32 -26.13
N LYS A 112 -7.50 -0.64 -26.02
CA LYS A 112 -8.84 -0.37 -25.51
C LYS A 112 -8.85 -0.11 -24.01
N GLN A 113 -7.95 -0.73 -23.26
CA GLN A 113 -7.78 -0.41 -21.84
C GLN A 113 -7.24 1.02 -21.65
N LYS A 114 -6.28 1.46 -22.47
CA LYS A 114 -5.77 2.84 -22.48
C LYS A 114 -6.87 3.85 -22.79
N GLU A 115 -7.65 3.62 -23.84
CA GLU A 115 -8.81 4.46 -24.20
C GLU A 115 -9.83 4.54 -23.05
N LEU A 116 -10.15 3.40 -22.42
CA LEU A 116 -11.08 3.33 -21.29
C LEU A 116 -10.55 4.10 -20.08
N ASN A 117 -9.29 3.86 -19.71
CA ASN A 117 -8.68 4.47 -18.54
C ASN A 117 -8.60 6.00 -18.67
N ASN A 118 -8.21 6.52 -19.84
CA ASN A 118 -8.20 7.96 -20.10
C ASN A 118 -9.60 8.58 -19.96
N LYS A 119 -10.62 7.95 -20.54
CA LYS A 119 -12.02 8.41 -20.38
C LYS A 119 -12.49 8.38 -18.92
N MET A 120 -12.05 7.39 -18.15
CA MET A 120 -12.46 7.23 -16.75
C MET A 120 -11.82 8.29 -15.85
N ILE A 121 -10.54 8.60 -16.03
CA ILE A 121 -9.88 9.66 -15.25
C ILE A 121 -10.43 11.04 -15.63
N GLU A 122 -10.68 11.31 -16.91
CA GLU A 122 -11.31 12.56 -17.36
C GLU A 122 -12.71 12.71 -16.74
N LYS A 123 -13.51 11.65 -16.75
CA LYS A 123 -14.86 11.66 -16.15
C LYS A 123 -14.84 11.79 -14.63
N ALA A 124 -13.78 11.31 -13.97
CA ALA A 124 -13.56 11.52 -12.54
C ALA A 124 -13.10 12.97 -12.22
N GLY A 125 -12.86 13.81 -13.24
CA GLY A 125 -12.43 15.20 -13.07
C GLY A 125 -10.91 15.39 -13.05
N PHE A 126 -10.13 14.39 -13.48
CA PHE A 126 -8.69 14.53 -13.60
C PHE A 126 -8.33 15.55 -14.69
N ASN A 127 -7.53 16.55 -14.34
CA ASN A 127 -7.05 17.54 -15.29
C ASN A 127 -5.80 17.03 -16.01
N VAL A 128 -5.97 16.59 -17.26
CA VAL A 128 -4.89 16.08 -18.12
C VAL A 128 -3.87 17.15 -18.54
N ASP A 129 -4.19 18.44 -18.42
CA ASP A 129 -3.23 19.52 -18.66
C ASP A 129 -2.30 19.75 -17.46
N LYS A 130 -2.68 19.24 -16.28
CA LYS A 130 -1.92 19.30 -15.02
C LYS A 130 -1.45 17.93 -14.54
N GLY A 131 -1.31 16.98 -15.47
CA GLY A 131 -0.90 15.64 -15.12
C GLY A 131 -0.85 14.69 -16.30
N ARG A 132 -0.58 13.42 -16.01
CA ARG A 132 -0.52 12.37 -17.03
C ARG A 132 -0.74 10.99 -16.45
N LEU A 133 -1.09 10.06 -17.35
CA LEU A 133 -1.19 8.63 -17.07
C LEU A 133 -0.10 7.87 -17.85
N ASP A 134 0.75 7.15 -17.12
CA ASP A 134 1.85 6.34 -17.65
C ASP A 134 1.75 4.86 -17.24
N GLU A 135 2.61 4.03 -17.83
CA GLU A 135 2.76 2.62 -17.46
C GLU A 135 3.90 2.42 -16.46
N SER A 136 3.71 1.56 -15.46
CA SER A 136 4.77 1.15 -14.53
C SER A 136 4.53 -0.26 -13.98
N THR A 137 5.57 -0.90 -13.45
CA THR A 137 5.45 -2.24 -12.83
C THR A 137 4.53 -2.24 -11.61
N HIS A 138 4.55 -1.15 -10.82
CA HIS A 138 3.78 -0.99 -9.60
C HIS A 138 3.03 0.35 -9.62
N PRO A 139 1.72 0.35 -9.92
CA PRO A 139 0.93 1.57 -10.01
C PRO A 139 1.05 2.48 -8.77
N PHE A 140 1.27 3.77 -8.97
CA PHE A 140 1.33 4.79 -7.90
C PHE A 140 0.75 6.14 -8.39
N CYS A 141 0.51 7.06 -7.46
CA CYS A 141 0.24 8.47 -7.74
C CYS A 141 1.37 9.28 -7.11
N GLY A 142 1.93 10.22 -7.87
CA GLY A 142 3.00 11.11 -7.41
C GLY A 142 2.99 12.42 -8.16
N GLY A 143 4.12 13.13 -8.12
CA GLY A 143 4.26 14.45 -8.72
C GLY A 143 3.99 15.58 -7.74
N THR A 144 3.46 16.70 -8.24
CA THR A 144 3.18 17.92 -7.45
C THR A 144 1.73 18.34 -7.64
N ALA A 145 1.27 19.35 -6.90
CA ALA A 145 -0.10 19.86 -7.01
C ALA A 145 -0.46 20.37 -8.42
N ASP A 146 0.54 20.78 -9.21
CA ASP A 146 0.36 21.28 -10.58
C ASP A 146 0.83 20.29 -11.67
N ASP A 147 1.37 19.13 -11.29
CA ASP A 147 1.80 18.05 -12.19
C ASP A 147 1.59 16.70 -11.50
N VAL A 148 0.36 16.17 -11.56
CA VAL A 148 -0.01 14.88 -10.96
C VAL A 148 0.29 13.74 -11.93
N ARG A 149 1.14 12.79 -11.50
CA ARG A 149 1.56 11.66 -12.32
C ARG A 149 0.96 10.37 -11.80
N LEU A 150 0.03 9.83 -12.59
CA LEU A 150 -0.60 8.56 -12.35
C LEU A 150 0.14 7.49 -13.14
N THR A 151 0.36 6.33 -12.54
CA THR A 151 0.78 5.15 -13.28
C THR A 151 -0.22 4.01 -13.12
N THR A 152 -0.35 3.19 -14.17
CA THR A 152 -1.12 1.94 -14.17
C THR A 152 -0.31 0.80 -14.81
N ARG A 153 -0.87 -0.40 -14.86
CA ARG A 153 -0.30 -1.57 -15.52
C ARG A 153 -1.42 -2.32 -16.23
N TYR A 154 -1.23 -2.63 -17.50
CA TYR A 154 -2.21 -3.35 -18.30
C TYR A 154 -1.98 -4.86 -18.27
N ASP A 155 -3.07 -5.61 -18.25
CA ASP A 155 -3.07 -7.07 -18.41
C ASP A 155 -4.14 -7.43 -19.43
N HIS A 156 -3.72 -8.09 -20.52
CA HIS A 156 -4.63 -8.51 -21.59
C HIS A 156 -5.78 -9.39 -21.07
N ASN A 157 -5.54 -10.18 -20.03
CA ASN A 157 -6.49 -11.16 -19.50
C ASN A 157 -7.29 -10.62 -18.30
N ASN A 158 -6.94 -9.44 -17.80
CA ASN A 158 -7.60 -8.83 -16.66
C ASN A 158 -7.53 -7.30 -16.72
N PHE A 159 -8.37 -6.70 -17.58
CA PHE A 159 -8.39 -5.25 -17.74
C PHE A 159 -8.80 -4.47 -16.48
N LEU A 160 -9.53 -5.13 -15.57
CA LEU A 160 -10.00 -4.54 -14.32
C LEU A 160 -8.84 -4.12 -13.43
N ASP A 161 -7.70 -4.83 -13.45
CA ASP A 161 -6.53 -4.46 -12.65
C ASP A 161 -6.05 -3.05 -12.98
N SER A 162 -5.97 -2.73 -14.28
CA SER A 162 -5.53 -1.40 -14.73
C SER A 162 -6.52 -0.30 -14.37
N LEU A 163 -7.82 -0.62 -14.41
CA LEU A 163 -8.91 0.31 -14.15
C LEU A 163 -9.03 0.61 -12.65
N TRP A 164 -9.02 -0.42 -11.80
CA TRP A 164 -9.10 -0.26 -10.35
C TRP A 164 -7.88 0.45 -9.77
N ALA A 165 -6.70 0.25 -10.37
CA ALA A 165 -5.49 0.98 -10.00
C ALA A 165 -5.60 2.51 -10.20
N LEU A 166 -6.59 2.99 -10.96
CA LEU A 166 -6.89 4.41 -11.15
C LEU A 166 -8.01 4.90 -10.24
N CYS A 167 -9.07 4.10 -10.06
CA CYS A 167 -10.27 4.51 -9.32
C CYS A 167 -10.12 4.47 -7.79
N MET A 168 -9.11 3.77 -7.24
CA MET A 168 -8.91 3.61 -5.80
C MET A 168 -7.75 4.47 -5.24
N LYS A 169 -7.35 5.52 -5.95
CA LYS A 169 -6.27 6.44 -5.53
C LYS A 169 -6.81 7.76 -5.01
#